data_AF-A0A2V8TH99-F1
#
_entry.id   AF-A0A2V8TH99-F1
#
_cell.length_a   1.000
_cell.length_b   1.000
_cell.length_c   1.000
_cell.angle_alpha   90.00
_cell.angle_beta   90.00
_cell.angle_gamma   90.00
#
_symmetry.space_group_name_H-M   'P 1'
#
loop_
_entity.id
_entity.type
_entity.pdbx_description
1 polymer ?
#
loop_
_entity_poly.entity_id
_entity_poly.type
_entity_poly.pdbx_seq_one_letter_code
_entity_poly.pdbx_strand_id
1 'polypeptide(L)'
;MAGAASPGADEIREKVIEMLQTCYDPEIPVNIYELGLIYDIDVEASGSVTIRMTLTSPACPAAQSLPPEVEAKVQSVPGVSSARVEVVWDPIWNPGMMSEAAKLQLGML
;
A
#
# COMPACT_ATOMS: atom_id res chain seq x y z
N MET A 1 -7.61 -14.21 19.18
CA MET A 1 -8.21 -12.87 19.35
C MET A 1 -7.76 -12.04 18.17
N ALA A 2 -8.66 -11.68 17.25
CA ALA A 2 -8.41 -10.71 16.19
C ALA A 2 -9.65 -9.81 16.15
N GLY A 3 -9.40 -8.50 16.27
CA GLY A 3 -10.38 -7.48 16.62
C GLY A 3 -11.54 -7.44 15.63
N ALA A 4 -12.73 -7.18 16.16
CA ALA A 4 -13.86 -6.75 15.38
C ALA A 4 -13.50 -5.37 14.78
N ALA A 5 -13.07 -5.36 13.52
CA ALA A 5 -13.09 -4.15 12.74
C ALA A 5 -14.55 -3.69 12.70
N SER A 6 -14.80 -2.48 13.17
CA SER A 6 -16.12 -1.86 13.07
C SER A 6 -16.51 -1.78 11.60
N PRO A 7 -17.81 -1.88 11.23
CA PRO A 7 -18.23 -1.88 9.82
C PRO A 7 -17.70 -0.68 9.01
N GLY A 8 -17.48 0.47 9.65
CA GLY A 8 -16.86 1.64 9.00
C GLY A 8 -15.36 1.49 8.71
N ALA A 9 -14.61 0.69 9.48
CA ALA A 9 -13.18 0.49 9.26
C ALA A 9 -12.91 -0.39 8.04
N ASP A 10 -13.73 -1.43 7.81
CA ASP A 10 -13.64 -2.25 6.59
C ASP A 10 -13.96 -1.43 5.34
N GLU A 11 -15.02 -0.61 5.36
CA GLU A 11 -15.34 0.28 4.21
C GLU A 11 -14.22 1.28 3.91
N ILE A 12 -13.58 1.84 4.94
CA ILE A 12 -12.41 2.71 4.76
C ILE A 12 -11.26 1.90 4.18
N ARG A 13 -10.99 0.72 4.72
CA ARG A 13 -9.92 -0.17 4.25
C ARG A 13 -10.07 -0.51 2.78
N GLU A 14 -11.27 -0.86 2.32
CA GLU A 14 -11.54 -1.13 0.91
C GLU A 14 -11.22 0.08 0.02
N LYS A 15 -11.71 1.27 0.39
CA LYS A 15 -11.41 2.51 -0.36
C LYS A 15 -9.93 2.86 -0.37
N VAL A 16 -9.23 2.59 0.72
CA VAL A 16 -7.77 2.77 0.81
C VAL A 16 -7.06 1.80 -0.14
N ILE A 17 -7.47 0.53 -0.19
CA ILE A 17 -6.93 -0.46 -1.12
C ILE A 17 -7.17 -0.01 -2.57
N GLU A 18 -8.38 0.43 -2.92
CA GLU A 18 -8.69 0.96 -4.25
C GLU A 18 -7.80 2.16 -4.59
N MET A 19 -7.59 3.08 -3.65
CA MET A 19 -6.69 4.22 -3.82
C MET A 19 -5.25 3.77 -4.06
N LEU A 20 -4.76 2.79 -3.31
CA LEU A 20 -3.41 2.21 -3.49
C LEU A 20 -3.24 1.52 -4.84
N GLN A 21 -4.28 0.90 -5.38
CA GLN A 21 -4.27 0.32 -6.74
C GLN A 21 -4.15 1.39 -7.83
N THR A 22 -4.51 2.65 -7.56
CA THR A 22 -4.26 3.77 -8.47
C THR A 22 -2.85 4.33 -8.40
N CYS A 23 -2.06 3.90 -7.41
CA CYS A 23 -0.64 4.27 -7.29
C CYS A 23 0.21 3.27 -8.07
N TYR A 24 0.86 3.75 -9.12
CA TYR A 24 1.76 2.98 -9.96
C TYR A 24 3.20 3.36 -9.65
N ASP A 25 4.08 2.37 -9.69
CA ASP A 25 5.50 2.62 -9.57
C ASP A 25 6.01 3.31 -10.85
N PRO A 26 6.79 4.40 -10.77
CA PRO A 26 7.28 5.09 -11.97
C PRO A 26 8.34 4.28 -12.73
N GLU A 27 8.98 3.30 -12.11
CA GLU A 27 9.95 2.41 -12.74
C GLU A 27 9.31 1.14 -13.29
N ILE A 28 8.24 0.64 -12.65
CA ILE A 28 7.51 -0.57 -13.04
C ILE A 28 6.04 -0.23 -13.33
N PRO A 29 5.50 -0.53 -14.54
CA PRO A 29 4.11 -0.20 -14.92
C PRO A 29 3.06 -1.10 -14.25
N VAL A 30 3.22 -1.36 -12.95
CA VAL A 30 2.36 -2.17 -12.10
C VAL A 30 2.07 -1.37 -10.83
N ASN A 31 0.88 -1.55 -10.27
CA ASN A 31 0.51 -0.84 -9.06
C ASN A 31 1.24 -1.40 -7.82
N ILE A 32 1.43 -0.55 -6.82
CA ILE A 32 2.20 -0.88 -5.60
C ILE A 32 1.54 -2.00 -4.77
N TYR A 33 0.23 -2.16 -4.92
CA TYR A 33 -0.55 -3.20 -4.24
C TYR A 33 -0.28 -4.59 -4.85
N GLU A 34 -0.41 -4.73 -6.17
CA GLU A 34 -0.17 -5.94 -6.96
C GLU A 34 1.31 -6.33 -6.99
N LEU A 35 2.21 -5.34 -6.92
CA LEU A 35 3.63 -5.58 -6.71
C LEU A 35 3.93 -6.26 -5.37
N GLY A 36 2.98 -6.23 -4.42
CA GLY A 36 3.20 -6.74 -3.07
C GLY A 36 4.10 -5.84 -2.24
N LEU A 37 4.13 -4.53 -2.52
CA LEU A 37 4.85 -3.56 -1.70
C LEU A 37 4.09 -3.23 -0.42
N ILE A 38 2.78 -3.42 -0.40
CA ILE A 38 1.95 -3.20 0.79
C ILE A 38 1.95 -4.47 1.64
N TYR A 39 2.49 -4.39 2.85
CA TYR A 39 2.55 -5.52 3.79
C TYR A 39 1.36 -5.54 4.72
N ASP A 40 0.91 -4.37 5.17
CA ASP A 40 -0.18 -4.28 6.13
C ASP A 40 -0.91 -2.95 6.00
N ILE A 41 -2.22 -2.98 6.25
CA ILE A 41 -3.09 -1.81 6.27
C ILE A 41 -3.92 -1.92 7.53
N ASP A 42 -3.58 -1.12 8.53
CA ASP A 42 -4.30 -1.02 9.79
C ASP A 42 -5.23 0.19 9.74
N VAL A 43 -6.51 -0.05 10.03
CA VAL A 43 -7.53 1.00 10.05
C VAL A 43 -8.20 1.00 11.42
N GLU A 44 -8.00 2.07 12.17
CA GLU A 44 -8.61 2.25 13.47
C GLU A 44 -10.06 2.72 13.35
N ALA A 45 -10.85 2.45 14.39
CA ALA A 45 -12.24 2.92 14.48
C ALA A 45 -12.37 4.47 14.49
N SER A 46 -11.28 5.19 14.76
CA SER A 46 -11.19 6.65 14.68
C SER A 46 -11.05 7.20 13.24
N GLY A 47 -10.86 6.30 12.26
CA GLY A 47 -10.50 6.66 10.89
C GLY A 47 -9.01 6.95 10.69
N SER A 48 -8.17 6.57 11.65
CA SER A 48 -6.71 6.63 11.48
C SER A 48 -6.24 5.41 10.69
N VAL A 49 -5.48 5.63 9.62
CA VAL A 49 -5.00 4.60 8.71
C VAL A 49 -3.48 4.55 8.78
N THR A 50 -2.94 3.39 9.11
CA THR A 50 -1.51 3.13 9.12
C THR A 50 -1.19 2.08 8.06
N ILE A 51 -0.33 2.44 7.11
CA ILE A 51 0.05 1.57 6.00
C ILE A 51 1.51 1.20 6.18
N ARG A 52 1.79 -0.10 6.32
CA ARG A 52 3.15 -0.62 6.31
C ARG A 52 3.47 -1.08 4.92
N MET A 53 4.46 -0.45 4.29
CA MET A 53 4.90 -0.80 2.95
C MET A 53 6.41 -0.94 2.88
N THR A 54 6.86 -1.65 1.87
CA THR A 54 8.27 -1.79 1.53
C THR A 54 8.53 -1.18 0.16
N LEU A 55 9.79 -1.13 -0.23
CA LEU A 55 10.21 -0.61 -1.52
C LEU A 55 11.16 -1.59 -2.18
N THR A 56 11.16 -1.57 -3.50
CA THR A 56 12.06 -2.40 -4.31
C THR A 56 13.53 -2.06 -4.08
N SER A 57 13.85 -0.80 -3.77
CA SER A 57 15.21 -0.36 -3.45
C SER A 57 15.25 0.92 -2.60
N PRO A 58 16.12 1.02 -1.57
CA PRO A 58 16.35 2.24 -0.80
C PRO A 58 17.02 3.36 -1.60
N ALA A 59 17.64 3.03 -2.74
CA ALA A 59 18.27 3.99 -3.61
C ALA A 59 17.33 4.55 -4.69
N CYS A 60 16.10 4.02 -4.82
CA CYS A 60 15.16 4.50 -5.82
C CYS A 60 14.65 5.91 -5.43
N PRO A 61 14.64 6.90 -6.33
CA PRO A 61 14.07 8.22 -6.04
C PRO A 61 12.59 8.15 -5.65
N ALA A 62 11.86 7.13 -6.11
CA ALA A 62 10.49 6.87 -5.68
C ALA A 62 10.40 6.58 -4.18
N ALA A 63 11.44 6.04 -3.53
CA ALA A 63 11.45 5.76 -2.11
C ALA A 63 11.19 6.98 -1.21
N GLN A 64 11.54 8.18 -1.69
CA GLN A 64 11.37 9.43 -0.95
C GLN A 64 10.05 10.14 -1.28
N SER A 65 9.52 9.92 -2.49
CA SER A 65 8.35 10.64 -3.00
C SER A 65 7.06 9.81 -2.94
N LEU A 66 7.18 8.49 -3.04
CA LEU A 66 6.04 7.57 -3.07
C LEU A 66 5.34 7.47 -1.71
N PRO A 67 6.04 7.30 -0.56
CA PRO A 67 5.35 7.28 0.74
C PRO A 67 4.52 8.54 1.03
N PRO A 68 5.03 9.77 0.89
CA PRO A 68 4.22 10.97 1.12
C PRO A 68 3.12 11.15 0.06
N GLU A 69 3.31 10.71 -1.18
CA GLU A 69 2.24 10.72 -2.19
C GLU A 69 1.10 9.76 -1.81
N VAL A 70 1.44 8.54 -1.42
CA VAL A 70 0.48 7.53 -0.95
C VAL A 70 -0.27 8.06 0.27
N GLU A 71 0.46 8.62 1.25
CA GLU A 71 -0.13 9.20 2.45
C GLU A 71 -1.16 10.29 2.10
N ALA A 72 -0.80 11.23 1.22
CA ALA A 72 -1.69 12.30 0.79
C ALA A 72 -2.92 11.79 0.02
N LYS A 73 -2.76 10.78 -0.84
CA LYS A 73 -3.87 10.15 -1.57
C LYS A 73 -4.82 9.42 -0.63
N VAL A 74 -4.28 8.66 0.32
CA VAL A 74 -5.05 7.93 1.34
C VAL A 74 -5.75 8.91 2.26
N GLN A 75 -5.10 10.00 2.64
CA GLN A 75 -5.71 11.06 3.44
C GLN A 75 -6.87 11.77 2.70
N SER A 76 -6.86 11.75 1.37
CA SER A 76 -7.96 12.28 0.55
C SER A 76 -9.17 11.34 0.47
N VAL A 77 -9.07 10.12 1.00
CA VAL A 77 -10.17 9.15 1.01
C VAL A 77 -11.25 9.57 2.03
N PRO A 78 -12.52 9.64 1.62
CA PRO A 78 -13.61 10.02 2.52
C PRO A 78 -13.80 8.98 3.63
N GLY A 79 -13.59 9.40 4.88
CA GLY A 79 -13.63 8.57 6.08
C GLY A 79 -12.29 8.44 6.78
N VAL A 80 -11.18 8.81 6.12
CA VAL A 80 -9.84 8.84 6.72
C VAL A 80 -9.66 10.15 7.49
N SER A 81 -9.39 10.04 8.79
CA SER A 81 -9.05 11.16 9.66
C SER A 81 -7.55 11.49 9.59
N SER A 82 -6.70 10.46 9.51
CA SER A 82 -5.25 10.61 9.40
C SER A 82 -4.68 9.41 8.65
N ALA A 83 -3.70 9.65 7.78
CA ALA A 83 -2.98 8.60 7.08
C ALA A 83 -1.51 8.66 7.50
N ARG A 84 -0.92 7.49 7.75
CA ARG A 84 0.50 7.35 8.04
C ARG A 84 1.09 6.22 7.23
N VAL A 85 2.15 6.49 6.50
CA VAL A 85 2.88 5.46 5.75
C VAL A 85 4.19 5.14 6.47
N GLU A 86 4.37 3.88 6.85
CA GLU A 86 5.59 3.36 7.45
C GLU A 86 6.34 2.50 6.44
N VAL A 87 7.51 2.97 6.03
CA VAL A 87 8.40 2.22 5.14
C VAL A 87 9.23 1.24 5.96
N VAL A 88 9.00 -0.06 5.75
CA VAL A 88 9.76 -1.14 6.36
C VAL A 88 10.68 -1.80 5.33
N TRP A 89 11.90 -2.08 5.75
CA TRP A 89 12.92 -2.75 4.93
C TRP A 89 13.03 -4.25 5.24
N ASP A 90 12.40 -4.68 6.33
CA ASP A 90 12.36 -6.07 6.77
C ASP A 90 10.89 -6.54 6.84
N PRO A 91 10.55 -7.65 6.17
CA PRO A 91 11.39 -8.45 5.27
C PRO A 91 11.73 -7.73 3.96
N ILE A 92 12.89 -8.03 3.37
CA ILE A 92 13.30 -7.48 2.06
C ILE A 92 12.32 -7.98 0.99
N TRP A 93 11.76 -7.03 0.24
CA TRP A 93 10.87 -7.36 -0.87
C TRP A 93 11.56 -8.21 -1.92
N ASN A 94 10.83 -9.18 -2.48
CA ASN A 94 11.32 -9.99 -3.60
C ASN A 94 10.22 -10.18 -4.65
N PRO A 95 10.58 -10.41 -5.94
CA PRO A 95 9.62 -10.62 -7.02
C PRO A 95 8.68 -11.83 -6.80
N GLY A 96 9.06 -12.76 -5.91
CA GLY A 96 8.21 -13.86 -5.49
C GLY A 96 6.95 -13.40 -4.76
N MET A 97 6.98 -12.23 -4.11
CA MET A 97 5.86 -11.61 -3.40
C MET A 97 4.83 -10.95 -4.33
N MET A 98 5.15 -10.78 -5.62
CA MET A 98 4.21 -10.24 -6.59
C MET A 98 3.00 -11.17 -6.77
N SER A 99 1.83 -10.56 -6.95
CA SER A 99 0.59 -11.21 -7.40
C SER A 99 0.81 -11.96 -8.73
N GLU A 100 0.04 -13.02 -8.97
CA GLU A 100 0.06 -13.73 -10.26
C GLU A 100 -0.23 -12.80 -11.44
N ALA A 101 -1.11 -11.81 -11.23
CA ALA A 101 -1.43 -10.80 -12.24
C ALA A 101 -0.20 -9.92 -12.58
N ALA A 102 0.53 -9.47 -11.55
CA ALA A 102 1.76 -8.70 -11.73
C ALA A 102 2.86 -9.50 -12.46
N LYS A 103 3.03 -10.78 -12.10
CA LYS A 103 3.98 -11.67 -12.78
C LYS A 103 3.65 -11.88 -14.26
N LEU A 104 2.36 -12.02 -14.59
CA LEU A 104 1.89 -12.13 -15.97
C LEU A 104 2.14 -10.84 -16.76
N GLN A 105 1.86 -9.68 -16.18
CA GLN A 105 2.11 -8.38 -16.83
C GLN A 105 3.59 -8.13 -17.11
N LEU A 106 4.48 -8.63 -16.25
CA LEU A 106 5.93 -8.53 -16.42
C LEU A 106 6.51 -9.65 -17.30
N GLY A 107 5.69 -10.57 -17.82
CA GLY A 107 6.13 -11.66 -18.69
C GLY A 107 7.00 -12.70 -18.00
N MET A 108 6.83 -12.89 -16.68
CA MET A 108 7.58 -13.86 -15.88
C MET A 108 6.91 -15.25 -15.82
N LEU A 109 5.86 -15.47 -16.63
CA LEU A 109 5.01 -16.66 -16.67
C LEU A 109 4.78 -17.12 -18.11
#